data_AF-A0A0F9IHV5-F1
#
_entry.id   AF-A0A0F9IHV5-F1
#
_cell.length_a   1.000
_cell.length_b   1.000
_cell.length_c   1.000
_cell.angle_alpha   90.00
_cell.angle_beta   90.00
_cell.angle_gamma   90.00
#
_symmetry.space_group_name_H-M   'P 1'
#
loop_
_entity.id
_entity.type
_entity.pdbx_description
1 polymer ?
#
loop_
_entity_poly.entity_id
_entity_poly.type
_entity_poly.pdbx_seq_one_letter_code
_entity_poly.pdbx_strand_id
1 'polypeptide(L)'
;MEATYSPEDNKLRLYADGRLDNETYAEVRAAGFRWAPKQELFVAPSWTPEREDLLLELCGEIGDEETSLADRSADRAERFAGYREKRRHEAHGHADTFDAGPGVYGHQNRRRAERAAGRHDRQRGHAVSQWSKAEYWQTRTAGVISHALYKLKPHVRRGRIKKLEAEHRKHLKDLTTAADRYELWQLAAAQPDAEKAHKWAYHLANRSYGNDYQHPRDPANTGSLYSLLT
;
A
#
# COMPACT_ATOMS: atom_id res chain seq x y z
N MET A 1 -8.96 9.39 18.10
CA MET A 1 -8.42 8.75 16.88
C MET A 1 -8.30 9.82 15.82
N GLU A 2 -7.24 9.75 15.02
CA GLU A 2 -6.94 10.73 13.98
C GLU A 2 -6.59 10.00 12.69
N ALA A 3 -7.10 10.48 11.56
CA ALA A 3 -6.83 9.92 10.24
C ALA A 3 -6.09 10.95 9.38
N THR A 4 -5.05 10.51 8.68
CA THR A 4 -4.28 11.37 7.77
C THR A 4 -4.07 10.74 6.40
N TYR A 5 -3.95 11.60 5.39
CA TYR A 5 -3.57 11.23 4.03
C TYR A 5 -2.27 11.92 3.61
N SER A 6 -1.44 11.19 2.86
CA SER A 6 -0.26 11.78 2.21
C SER A 6 -0.30 11.58 0.69
N PRO A 7 -0.34 12.67 -0.12
CA PRO A 7 -0.20 12.57 -1.57
C PRO A 7 1.22 12.17 -2.00
N GLU A 8 2.21 12.23 -1.10
CA GLU A 8 3.59 11.87 -1.40
C GLU A 8 3.80 10.35 -1.59
N ASP A 9 3.05 9.54 -0.85
CA ASP A 9 3.06 8.09 -0.96
C ASP A 9 1.69 7.44 -1.18
N ASN A 10 0.65 8.26 -1.35
CA ASN A 10 -0.74 7.88 -1.56
C ASN A 10 -1.30 7.01 -0.43
N LYS A 11 -0.87 7.19 0.83
CA LYS A 11 -1.29 6.33 1.93
C LYS A 11 -2.20 7.04 2.92
N LEU A 12 -3.12 6.24 3.45
CA LEU A 12 -3.94 6.58 4.60
C LEU A 12 -3.33 6.00 5.88
N ARG A 13 -3.37 6.78 6.95
CA ARG A 13 -2.89 6.40 8.28
C ARG A 13 -3.98 6.69 9.30
N LEU A 14 -4.10 5.80 10.27
CA LEU A 14 -5.00 5.92 11.41
C LEU A 14 -4.16 5.85 12.68
N TYR A 15 -4.13 6.95 13.41
CA TYR A 15 -3.57 7.08 14.74
C TYR A 15 -4.66 6.77 15.76
N ALA A 16 -4.41 5.76 16.57
CA ALA A 16 -5.31 5.36 17.64
C ALA A 16 -4.70 5.74 18.98
N ASP A 17 -5.50 6.33 19.87
CA ASP A 17 -5.07 6.74 21.22
C ASP A 17 -4.79 5.54 22.14
N GLY A 18 -5.10 4.33 21.68
CA GLY A 18 -4.90 3.10 22.40
C GLY A 18 -5.26 1.89 21.55
N ARG A 19 -5.44 0.76 22.22
CA ARG A 19 -5.85 -0.48 21.57
C ARG A 19 -7.30 -0.35 21.09
N LEU A 20 -7.51 -0.53 19.79
CA LEU A 20 -8.84 -0.67 19.21
C LEU A 20 -9.57 -1.88 19.82
N ASP A 21 -10.87 -1.75 20.02
CA ASP A 21 -11.71 -2.90 20.35
C ASP A 21 -11.70 -3.92 19.19
N ASN A 22 -12.22 -5.11 19.45
CA ASN A 22 -12.11 -6.22 18.52
C ASN A 22 -12.88 -6.01 17.22
N GLU A 23 -14.01 -5.30 17.26
CA GLU A 23 -14.88 -5.05 16.11
C GLU A 23 -14.20 -4.05 15.18
N THR A 24 -13.85 -2.87 15.70
CA THR A 24 -13.13 -1.85 14.92
C THR A 24 -11.78 -2.36 14.41
N TYR A 25 -11.05 -3.14 15.22
CA TYR A 25 -9.81 -3.75 14.75
C TYR A 25 -10.04 -4.71 13.57
N ALA A 26 -11.10 -5.51 13.60
CA ALA A 26 -11.42 -6.44 12.52
C ALA A 26 -11.77 -5.70 11.22
N GLU A 27 -12.56 -4.63 11.31
CA GLU A 27 -12.92 -3.77 10.17
C GLU A 27 -11.70 -3.09 9.55
N VAL A 28 -10.88 -2.43 10.37
CA VAL A 28 -9.64 -1.78 9.95
C VAL A 28 -8.71 -2.78 9.26
N ARG A 29 -8.61 -4.01 9.77
CA ARG A 29 -7.82 -5.08 9.14
C ARG A 29 -8.44 -5.58 7.85
N ALA A 30 -9.76 -5.71 7.76
CA ALA A 30 -10.47 -6.13 6.57
C ALA A 30 -10.32 -5.11 5.42
N ALA A 31 -10.33 -3.81 5.73
CA ALA A 31 -10.04 -2.73 4.79
C ALA A 31 -8.55 -2.69 4.33
N GLY A 32 -7.70 -3.52 4.93
CA GLY A 32 -6.32 -3.74 4.52
C GLY A 32 -5.29 -2.90 5.27
N PHE A 33 -5.67 -2.23 6.35
CA PHE A 33 -4.72 -1.53 7.20
C PHE A 33 -3.81 -2.51 7.96
N ARG A 34 -2.56 -2.10 8.16
CA ARG A 34 -1.55 -2.88 8.89
C ARG A 34 -1.03 -2.08 10.06
N TRP A 35 -0.97 -2.71 11.22
CA TRP A 35 -0.33 -2.13 12.40
C TRP A 35 1.17 -1.95 12.17
N ALA A 36 1.66 -0.74 12.37
CA ALA A 36 3.06 -0.37 12.29
C ALA A 36 3.61 -0.11 13.70
N PRO A 37 4.08 -1.14 14.43
CA PRO A 37 4.33 -1.04 15.88
C PRO A 37 5.45 -0.06 16.27
N LYS A 38 6.32 0.33 15.34
CA LYS A 38 7.38 1.33 15.58
C LYS A 38 6.96 2.76 15.26
N GLN A 39 5.77 2.94 14.70
CA GLN A 39 5.16 4.23 14.40
C GLN A 39 3.82 4.41 15.12
N GLU A 40 3.38 3.37 15.86
CA GLU A 40 2.15 3.36 16.65
C GLU A 40 0.90 3.78 15.89
N LEU A 41 0.81 3.37 14.62
CA LEU A 41 -0.30 3.69 13.73
C LEU A 41 -0.70 2.49 12.86
N PHE A 42 -1.92 2.55 12.34
CA PHE A 42 -2.39 1.68 11.27
C PHE A 42 -2.16 2.35 9.92
N VAL A 43 -1.63 1.64 8.93
CA VAL A 43 -1.37 2.18 7.59
C VAL A 43 -1.98 1.31 6.50
N ALA A 44 -2.68 1.95 5.56
CA ALA A 44 -3.11 1.33 4.31
C ALA A 44 -2.11 1.64 3.19
N PRO A 45 -1.87 0.71 2.25
CA PRO A 45 -0.86 0.88 1.20
C PRO A 45 -1.24 1.89 0.12
N SER A 46 -2.53 2.21 -0.01
CA SER A 46 -3.05 3.21 -0.94
C SER A 46 -4.37 3.81 -0.42
N TRP A 47 -4.72 5.02 -0.85
CA TRP A 47 -6.09 5.53 -0.74
C TRP A 47 -7.03 4.77 -1.68
N THR A 48 -8.24 4.47 -1.21
CA THR A 48 -9.39 4.00 -1.99
C THR A 48 -10.66 4.60 -1.37
N PRO A 49 -11.76 4.77 -2.13
CA PRO A 49 -13.01 5.31 -1.58
C PRO A 49 -13.48 4.55 -0.33
N GLU A 50 -13.43 3.21 -0.34
CA GLU A 50 -13.89 2.39 0.78
C GLU A 50 -13.04 2.58 2.05
N ARG A 51 -11.75 2.89 1.88
CA ARG A 51 -10.86 3.17 3.02
C ARG A 51 -11.04 4.59 3.54
N GLU A 52 -11.37 5.52 2.65
CA GLU A 52 -11.72 6.88 3.03
C GLU A 52 -13.04 6.89 3.79
N ASP A 53 -14.07 6.24 3.27
CA ASP A 53 -15.38 6.10 3.93
C ASP A 53 -15.23 5.54 5.35
N LEU A 54 -14.47 4.45 5.52
CA LEU A 54 -14.19 3.88 6.83
C LEU A 54 -13.48 4.86 7.77
N LEU A 55 -12.51 5.62 7.28
CA LEU A 55 -11.79 6.59 8.13
C LEU A 55 -12.65 7.81 8.47
N LEU A 56 -13.50 8.26 7.54
CA LEU A 56 -14.47 9.32 7.81
C LEU A 56 -15.52 8.87 8.82
N GLU A 57 -15.96 7.61 8.77
CA GLU A 57 -16.85 7.02 9.79
C GLU A 57 -16.18 6.99 11.16
N LEU A 58 -14.92 6.54 11.24
CA LEU A 58 -14.21 6.37 12.51
C LEU A 58 -13.69 7.70 13.11
N CYS A 59 -13.29 8.66 12.27
CA CYS A 59 -12.57 9.87 12.70
C CYS A 59 -13.30 11.18 12.37
N GLY A 60 -14.34 11.16 11.54
CA GLY A 60 -15.09 12.34 11.08
C GLY A 60 -14.39 13.15 9.98
N GLU A 61 -13.06 13.20 9.99
CA GLU A 61 -12.25 13.89 8.98
C GLU A 61 -10.96 13.13 8.68
N ILE A 62 -10.35 13.45 7.53
CA ILE A 62 -9.02 12.99 7.14
C ILE A 62 -8.14 14.22 6.92
N GLY A 63 -7.19 14.44 7.81
CA GLY A 63 -6.25 15.54 7.76
C GLY A 63 -5.08 15.29 6.80
N ASP A 64 -4.28 16.34 6.58
CA ASP A 64 -3.00 16.21 5.89
C ASP A 64 -1.96 15.56 6.79
N GLU A 65 -1.18 14.67 6.21
CA GLU A 65 -0.08 14.04 6.94
C GLU A 65 1.06 15.03 7.20
N GLU A 66 1.28 15.37 8.48
CA GLU A 66 2.33 16.29 8.91
C GLU A 66 3.75 15.74 8.69
N THR A 67 3.94 14.42 8.83
CA THR A 67 5.26 13.81 8.66
C THR A 67 5.54 13.51 7.19
N SER A 68 6.49 14.23 6.61
CA SER A 68 6.84 14.06 5.20
C SER A 68 7.37 12.65 4.88
N LEU A 69 7.35 12.27 3.61
CA LEU A 69 7.97 11.00 3.17
C LEU A 69 9.47 10.96 3.49
N ALA A 70 10.14 12.11 3.45
CA ALA A 70 11.55 12.24 3.76
C ALA A 70 11.82 11.94 5.23
N ASP A 71 11.06 12.54 6.15
CA ASP A 71 11.20 12.36 7.59
C ASP A 71 10.95 10.90 7.97
N ARG A 72 9.86 10.30 7.48
CA ARG A 72 9.57 8.87 7.71
C ARG A 72 10.67 7.95 7.18
N SER A 73 11.32 8.34 6.09
CA SER A 73 12.42 7.58 5.50
C SER A 73 13.70 7.75 6.32
N ALA A 74 13.95 8.93 6.88
CA ALA A 74 15.04 9.20 7.82
C ALA A 74 14.89 8.39 9.10
N ASP A 75 13.72 8.43 9.77
CA ASP A 75 13.45 7.63 10.98
C ASP A 75 13.63 6.13 10.73
N ARG A 76 13.22 5.67 9.55
CA ARG A 76 13.40 4.27 9.15
C ARG A 76 14.87 3.94 8.92
N ALA A 77 15.62 4.85 8.28
CA ALA A 77 17.04 4.68 8.04
C ALA A 77 17.83 4.66 9.36
N GLU A 78 17.50 5.53 10.31
CA GLU A 78 18.11 5.56 11.63
C GLU A 78 17.87 4.26 12.40
N ARG A 79 16.63 3.75 12.43
CA ARG A 79 16.34 2.44 13.03
C ARG A 79 17.14 1.32 12.39
N PHE A 80 17.30 1.32 11.07
CA PHE A 80 18.09 0.31 10.37
C PHE A 80 19.59 0.47 10.64
N ALA A 81 20.08 1.69 10.82
CA ALA A 81 21.45 1.96 11.25
C ALA A 81 21.71 1.37 12.66
N GLY A 82 20.77 1.54 13.59
CA GLY A 82 20.84 0.91 14.92
C GLY A 82 20.86 -0.62 14.85
N TYR A 83 20.05 -1.23 13.98
CA TYR A 83 20.10 -2.68 13.75
C TYR A 83 21.44 -3.13 13.16
N ARG A 84 21.98 -2.39 12.18
CA ARG A 84 23.30 -2.66 11.60
C ARG A 84 24.38 -2.61 12.66
N GLU A 85 24.39 -1.56 13.50
CA GLU A 85 25.40 -1.37 14.52
C GLU A 85 25.39 -2.50 15.56
N LYS A 86 24.21 -2.87 16.04
CA LYS A 86 24.05 -4.04 16.92
C LYS A 86 24.66 -5.31 16.31
N ARG A 87 24.41 -5.56 15.01
CA ARG A 87 24.95 -6.76 14.33
C ARG A 87 26.45 -6.70 14.11
N ARG A 88 27.00 -5.51 13.85
CA ARG A 88 28.47 -5.32 13.79
C ARG A 88 29.11 -5.62 15.12
N HIS A 89 28.59 -5.06 16.20
CA HIS A 89 29.10 -5.31 17.54
C HIS A 89 29.05 -6.81 17.89
N GLU A 90 27.92 -7.50 17.62
CA GLU A 90 27.83 -8.95 17.80
C GLU A 90 28.86 -9.70 16.93
N ALA A 91 29.04 -9.31 15.66
CA ALA A 91 30.01 -9.94 14.76
C ALA A 91 31.45 -9.79 15.26
N HIS A 92 31.84 -8.58 15.68
CA HIS A 92 33.15 -8.30 16.25
C HIS A 92 33.37 -9.10 17.53
N GLY A 93 32.42 -9.11 18.46
CA GLY A 93 32.55 -9.90 19.69
C GLY A 93 32.75 -11.41 19.43
N HIS A 94 32.06 -11.97 18.43
CA HIS A 94 32.28 -13.36 18.02
C HIS A 94 33.64 -13.56 17.34
N ALA A 95 34.10 -12.61 16.51
CA ALA A 95 35.41 -12.66 15.88
C ALA A 95 36.55 -12.56 16.90
N ASP A 96 36.47 -11.62 17.85
CA ASP A 96 37.45 -11.46 18.93
C ASP A 96 37.51 -12.72 19.80
N THR A 97 36.36 -13.33 20.11
CA THR A 97 36.30 -14.60 20.85
C THR A 97 36.90 -15.76 20.05
N PHE A 98 36.75 -15.75 18.73
CA PHE A 98 37.39 -16.72 17.85
C PHE A 98 38.91 -16.50 17.80
N ASP A 99 39.38 -15.27 17.60
CA ASP A 99 40.80 -14.94 17.51
C ASP A 99 41.53 -15.22 18.83
N ALA A 100 40.87 -15.02 19.98
CA ALA A 100 41.40 -15.39 21.29
C ALA A 100 41.70 -16.89 21.41
N GLY A 101 41.04 -17.74 20.62
CA GLY A 101 41.28 -19.18 20.51
C GLY A 101 41.02 -19.98 21.80
N PRO A 102 40.83 -21.30 21.72
CA PRO A 102 41.05 -22.16 22.87
C PRO A 102 42.56 -22.28 23.14
N GLY A 103 42.95 -22.37 24.40
CA GLY A 103 44.34 -22.72 24.74
C GLY A 103 44.72 -24.06 24.09
N VAL A 104 45.87 -24.11 23.41
CA VAL A 104 46.38 -25.30 22.69
C VAL A 104 46.65 -26.48 23.64
N TYR A 105 46.92 -26.19 24.90
CA TYR A 105 47.25 -27.15 25.96
C TYR A 105 46.27 -27.01 27.13
N GLY A 106 46.00 -28.11 27.85
CA GLY A 106 45.18 -28.09 29.08
C GLY A 106 43.86 -28.87 29.03
N HIS A 107 43.61 -29.68 28.00
CA HIS A 107 42.44 -30.56 27.96
C HIS A 107 42.73 -31.93 28.58
N GLN A 108 42.02 -32.26 29.65
CA GLN A 108 42.17 -33.53 30.39
C GLN A 108 41.81 -34.79 29.57
N ASN A 109 41.06 -34.64 28.46
CA ASN A 109 40.74 -35.73 27.55
C ASN A 109 40.31 -35.23 26.16
N ARG A 110 40.35 -36.14 25.18
CA ARG A 110 39.95 -35.90 23.78
C ARG A 110 38.54 -35.30 23.65
N ARG A 111 37.55 -35.86 24.35
CA ARG A 111 36.15 -35.40 24.29
C ARG A 111 35.99 -33.92 24.72
N ARG A 112 36.82 -33.43 25.64
CA ARG A 112 36.81 -32.02 26.06
C ARG A 112 37.49 -31.13 25.02
N ALA A 113 38.59 -31.59 24.42
CA ALA A 113 39.27 -30.87 23.34
C ALA A 113 38.35 -30.72 22.10
N GLU A 114 37.70 -31.80 21.66
CA GLU A 114 36.75 -31.77 20.54
C GLU A 114 35.57 -30.83 20.82
N ARG A 115 35.04 -30.82 22.05
CA ARG A 115 33.99 -29.88 22.46
C ARG A 115 34.47 -28.42 22.48
N ALA A 116 35.71 -28.16 22.89
CA ALA A 116 36.28 -26.82 22.88
C ALA A 116 36.47 -26.32 21.44
N ALA A 117 37.07 -27.14 20.57
CA ALA A 117 37.21 -26.86 19.14
C ALA A 117 35.85 -26.63 18.46
N GLY A 118 34.85 -27.48 18.76
CA GLY A 118 33.50 -27.31 18.21
C GLY A 118 32.79 -26.04 18.70
N ARG A 119 33.06 -25.56 19.93
CA ARG A 119 32.55 -24.25 20.39
C ARG A 119 33.26 -23.10 19.70
N HIS A 120 34.57 -23.20 19.51
CA HIS A 120 35.38 -22.21 18.83
C HIS A 120 34.96 -22.04 17.37
N ASP A 121 34.80 -23.12 16.61
CA ASP A 121 34.34 -23.06 15.21
C ASP A 121 32.94 -22.44 15.07
N ARG A 122 32.04 -22.66 16.04
CA ARG A 122 30.74 -21.96 16.06
C ARG A 122 30.89 -20.45 16.17
N GLN A 123 31.89 -19.93 16.89
CA GLN A 123 32.11 -18.49 17.00
C GLN A 123 32.42 -17.88 15.64
N ARG A 124 33.24 -18.53 14.83
CA ARG A 124 33.47 -18.14 13.42
C ARG A 124 32.17 -18.09 12.64
N GLY A 125 31.34 -19.14 12.72
CA GLY A 125 30.05 -19.19 12.04
C GLY A 125 29.10 -18.07 12.49
N HIS A 126 29.06 -17.78 13.79
CA HIS A 126 28.27 -16.68 14.35
C HIS A 126 28.78 -15.31 13.90
N ALA A 127 30.09 -15.07 13.90
CA ALA A 127 30.70 -13.83 13.43
C ALA A 127 30.29 -13.53 11.98
N VAL A 128 30.49 -14.50 11.08
CA VAL A 128 30.10 -14.37 9.67
C VAL A 128 28.60 -14.12 9.52
N SER A 129 27.77 -14.89 10.23
CA SER A 129 26.31 -14.72 10.17
C SER A 129 25.84 -13.32 10.60
N GLN A 130 26.42 -12.77 11.67
CA GLN A 130 26.06 -11.43 12.14
C GLN A 130 26.60 -10.34 11.21
N TRP A 131 27.79 -10.54 10.64
CA TRP A 131 28.33 -9.64 9.62
C TRP A 131 27.41 -9.55 8.40
N SER A 132 26.96 -10.68 7.85
CA SER A 132 26.02 -10.70 6.72
C SER A 132 24.69 -9.98 7.05
N LYS A 133 24.20 -10.08 8.30
CA LYS A 133 23.01 -9.33 8.72
C LYS A 133 23.28 -7.83 8.81
N ALA A 134 24.48 -7.41 9.22
CA ALA A 134 24.86 -6.01 9.22
C ALA A 134 24.89 -5.44 7.79
N GLU A 135 25.44 -6.18 6.83
CA GLU A 135 25.44 -5.82 5.41
C GLU A 135 24.02 -5.76 4.82
N TYR A 136 23.16 -6.71 5.19
CA TYR A 136 21.74 -6.67 4.82
C TYR A 136 21.08 -5.35 5.26
N TRP A 137 21.27 -4.94 6.51
CA TRP A 137 20.70 -3.69 7.01
C TRP A 137 21.34 -2.46 6.36
N GLN A 138 22.63 -2.49 6.04
CA GLN A 138 23.29 -1.43 5.28
C GLN A 138 22.65 -1.24 3.89
N THR A 139 22.48 -2.33 3.13
CA THR A 139 21.83 -2.30 1.81
C THR A 139 20.38 -1.82 1.90
N ARG A 140 19.63 -2.27 2.91
CA ARG A 140 18.26 -1.83 3.15
C ARG A 140 18.17 -0.33 3.48
N THR A 141 19.12 0.19 4.26
CA THR A 141 19.21 1.62 4.60
C THR A 141 19.45 2.45 3.34
N ALA A 142 20.43 2.06 2.52
CA ALA A 142 20.71 2.72 1.24
C ALA A 142 19.49 2.71 0.30
N GLY A 143 18.74 1.61 0.25
CA GLY A 143 17.51 1.50 -0.52
C GLY A 143 16.40 2.46 -0.04
N VAL A 144 16.23 2.61 1.29
CA VAL A 144 15.25 3.56 1.87
C VAL A 144 15.59 4.99 1.48
N ILE A 145 16.86 5.39 1.66
CA ILE A 145 17.33 6.74 1.32
C ILE A 145 17.17 7.00 -0.18
N SER A 146 17.61 6.06 -1.03
CA SER A 146 17.50 6.20 -2.48
C SER A 146 16.06 6.33 -2.95
N HIS A 147 15.13 5.58 -2.35
CA HIS A 147 13.70 5.66 -2.67
C HIS A 147 13.12 7.03 -2.30
N ALA A 148 13.44 7.54 -1.11
CA ALA A 148 13.00 8.86 -0.66
C ALA A 148 13.52 9.95 -1.61
N LEU A 149 14.82 9.96 -1.88
CA LEU A 149 15.44 10.91 -2.82
C LEU A 149 14.82 10.84 -4.21
N TYR A 150 14.51 9.65 -4.70
CA TYR A 150 13.82 9.48 -5.98
C TYR A 150 12.42 10.11 -5.97
N LYS A 151 11.63 9.88 -4.93
CA LYS A 151 10.27 10.42 -4.79
C LYS A 151 10.25 11.95 -4.65
N LEU A 152 11.31 12.54 -4.11
CA LEU A 152 11.48 13.99 -3.99
C LEU A 152 11.88 14.66 -5.32
N LYS A 153 12.35 13.91 -6.33
CA LYS A 153 12.80 14.51 -7.60
C LYS A 153 11.67 15.33 -8.26
N PRO A 154 11.94 16.55 -8.76
CA PRO A 154 10.92 17.42 -9.33
C PRO A 154 10.10 16.76 -10.46
N HIS A 155 10.75 16.01 -11.36
CA HIS A 155 10.06 15.35 -12.46
C HIS A 155 9.12 14.22 -11.99
N VAL A 156 9.44 13.53 -10.87
CA VAL A 156 8.60 12.49 -10.29
C VAL A 156 7.35 13.10 -9.66
N ARG A 157 7.52 14.19 -8.89
CA ARG A 157 6.41 14.96 -8.32
C ARG A 157 5.50 15.53 -9.41
N ARG A 158 6.09 16.19 -10.42
CA ARG A 158 5.36 16.70 -11.60
C ARG A 158 4.59 15.59 -12.33
N GLY A 159 5.20 14.41 -12.50
CA GLY A 159 4.56 13.26 -13.12
C GLY A 159 3.30 12.80 -12.37
N ARG A 160 3.36 12.80 -11.03
CA ARG A 160 2.20 12.48 -10.19
C ARG A 160 1.08 13.51 -10.32
N ILE A 161 1.42 14.80 -10.24
CA ILE A 161 0.46 15.90 -10.39
C ILE A 161 -0.27 15.77 -11.74
N LYS A 162 0.48 15.59 -12.84
CA LYS A 162 -0.10 15.41 -14.17
C LYS A 162 -1.06 14.22 -14.26
N LYS A 163 -0.74 13.12 -13.57
CA LYS A 163 -1.60 11.93 -13.53
C LYS A 163 -2.90 12.25 -12.79
N LEU A 164 -2.81 12.88 -11.61
CA LEU A 164 -3.98 13.29 -10.83
C LEU A 164 -4.87 14.28 -11.61
N GLU A 165 -4.27 15.26 -12.28
CA GLU A 165 -5.01 16.20 -13.13
C GLU A 165 -5.71 15.49 -14.31
N ALA A 166 -5.06 14.47 -14.90
CA ALA A 166 -5.67 13.68 -15.97
C ALA A 166 -6.83 12.82 -15.47
N GLU A 167 -6.68 12.19 -14.31
CA GLU A 167 -7.75 11.43 -13.64
C GLU A 167 -8.90 12.37 -13.27
N HIS A 168 -8.62 13.55 -12.72
CA HIS A 168 -9.63 14.56 -12.41
C HIS A 168 -10.43 14.97 -13.64
N ARG A 169 -9.77 15.26 -14.77
CA ARG A 169 -10.46 15.57 -16.04
C ARG A 169 -11.35 14.41 -16.52
N LYS A 170 -10.90 13.16 -16.36
CA LYS A 170 -11.71 11.98 -16.70
C LYS A 170 -12.95 11.90 -15.82
N HIS A 171 -12.79 12.06 -14.51
CA HIS A 171 -13.91 12.01 -13.56
C HIS A 171 -14.92 13.14 -13.78
N LEU A 172 -14.46 14.37 -14.06
CA LEU A 172 -15.36 15.47 -14.42
C LEU A 172 -16.17 15.15 -15.67
N LYS A 173 -15.53 14.61 -16.71
CA LYS A 173 -16.24 14.19 -17.93
C LYS A 173 -17.27 13.09 -17.66
N ASP A 174 -16.90 12.11 -16.85
CA ASP A 174 -17.80 11.01 -16.48
C ASP A 174 -19.01 11.53 -15.67
N LEU A 175 -18.78 12.47 -14.74
CA LEU A 175 -19.83 13.16 -13.99
C LEU A 175 -20.77 13.96 -14.88
N THR A 176 -20.24 14.77 -15.81
CA THR A 176 -21.07 15.52 -16.77
C THR A 176 -21.90 14.56 -17.61
N THR A 177 -21.28 13.49 -18.13
CA THR A 177 -21.99 12.49 -18.94
C THR A 177 -23.10 11.80 -18.13
N ALA A 178 -22.85 11.49 -16.85
CA ALA A 178 -23.84 10.90 -15.97
C ALA A 178 -24.99 11.88 -15.65
N ALA A 179 -24.69 13.16 -15.41
CA ALA A 179 -25.67 14.19 -15.17
C ALA A 179 -26.58 14.41 -16.40
N ASP A 180 -26.01 14.58 -17.59
CA ASP A 180 -26.76 14.73 -18.84
C ASP A 180 -27.69 13.53 -19.07
N ARG A 181 -27.19 12.31 -18.83
CA ARG A 181 -28.00 11.08 -18.94
C ARG A 181 -29.13 11.07 -17.92
N TYR A 182 -28.85 11.43 -16.68
CA TYR A 182 -29.86 11.48 -15.62
C TYR A 182 -30.99 12.48 -15.97
N GLU A 183 -30.64 13.67 -16.47
CA GLU A 183 -31.62 14.66 -16.92
C GLU A 183 -32.49 14.14 -18.07
N LEU A 184 -31.90 13.50 -19.07
CA LEU A 184 -32.65 12.90 -20.18
C LEU A 184 -33.63 11.82 -19.69
N TRP A 185 -33.21 10.98 -18.74
CA TRP A 185 -34.08 9.98 -18.13
C TRP A 185 -35.20 10.61 -17.31
N GLN A 186 -34.95 11.71 -16.60
CA GLN A 186 -35.99 12.47 -15.90
C GLN A 186 -37.02 13.06 -16.87
N LEU A 187 -36.59 13.59 -18.02
CA LEU A 187 -37.50 14.08 -19.05
C LEU A 187 -38.37 12.97 -19.65
N ALA A 188 -37.82 11.77 -19.83
CA ALA A 188 -38.59 10.60 -20.28
C ALA A 188 -39.60 10.15 -19.21
N ALA A 189 -39.23 10.15 -17.94
CA ALA A 189 -40.12 9.79 -16.84
C ALA A 189 -41.25 10.82 -16.61
N ALA A 190 -40.97 12.10 -16.84
CA ALA A 190 -41.95 13.18 -16.69
C ALA A 190 -42.90 13.33 -17.89
N GLN A 191 -42.72 12.54 -18.96
CA GLN A 191 -43.57 12.63 -20.15
C GLN A 191 -44.97 12.04 -19.87
N PRO A 192 -46.06 12.83 -19.93
CA PRO A 192 -47.42 12.34 -19.67
C PRO A 192 -47.95 11.32 -20.68
N ASP A 193 -47.48 11.37 -21.93
CA ASP A 193 -47.85 10.40 -22.96
C ASP A 193 -47.01 9.13 -22.82
N ALA A 194 -47.66 8.03 -22.44
CA ALA A 194 -47.01 6.74 -22.18
C ALA A 194 -46.28 6.16 -23.41
N GLU A 195 -46.84 6.30 -24.62
CA GLU A 195 -46.19 5.77 -25.82
C GLU A 195 -44.94 6.59 -26.16
N LYS A 196 -45.03 7.91 -26.01
CA LYS A 196 -43.91 8.83 -26.24
C LYS A 196 -42.82 8.67 -25.18
N ALA A 197 -43.18 8.51 -23.92
CA ALA A 197 -42.28 8.22 -22.82
C ALA A 197 -41.51 6.93 -23.07
N HIS A 198 -42.22 5.88 -23.48
CA HIS A 198 -41.64 4.58 -23.82
C HIS A 198 -40.66 4.66 -24.98
N LYS A 199 -41.01 5.38 -26.06
CA LYS A 199 -40.12 5.62 -27.20
C LYS A 199 -38.84 6.37 -26.80
N TRP A 200 -38.95 7.39 -25.95
CA TRP A 200 -37.81 8.14 -25.45
C TRP A 200 -36.90 7.27 -24.57
N ALA A 201 -37.47 6.52 -23.63
CA ALA A 201 -36.75 5.58 -22.78
C ALA A 201 -35.96 4.55 -23.61
N TYR A 202 -36.58 3.99 -24.65
CA TYR A 202 -35.91 3.07 -25.58
C TYR A 202 -34.71 3.70 -26.29
N HIS A 203 -34.87 4.91 -26.84
CA HIS A 203 -33.77 5.60 -27.48
C HIS A 203 -32.61 5.91 -26.53
N LEU A 204 -32.90 6.28 -25.28
CA LEU A 204 -31.90 6.53 -24.25
C LEU A 204 -31.18 5.25 -23.80
N ALA A 205 -31.92 4.15 -23.66
CA ALA A 205 -31.37 2.85 -23.32
C ALA A 205 -30.40 2.33 -24.40
N ASN A 206 -30.74 2.51 -25.68
CA ASN A 206 -29.87 2.12 -26.80
C ASN A 206 -28.57 2.94 -26.89
N ARG A 207 -28.55 4.20 -26.43
CA ARG A 207 -27.32 5.01 -26.36
C ARG A 207 -26.37 4.60 -25.23
N SER A 208 -26.83 3.79 -24.29
CA SER A 208 -26.07 3.43 -23.08
C SER A 208 -25.21 2.17 -23.25
N TYR A 209 -25.46 1.35 -24.27
CA TYR A 209 -24.73 0.11 -24.54
C TYR A 209 -24.07 0.17 -25.93
N GLY A 210 -22.74 0.32 -25.96
CA GLY A 210 -21.94 0.42 -27.19
C GLY A 210 -21.53 -0.93 -27.79
N ASN A 211 -22.23 -2.01 -27.46
CA ASN A 211 -21.93 -3.34 -28.00
C ASN A 211 -23.03 -3.74 -28.98
N ASP A 212 -22.63 -4.24 -30.15
CA ASP A 212 -23.53 -4.89 -31.08
C ASP A 212 -23.89 -6.27 -30.54
N TYR A 213 -25.17 -6.46 -30.21
CA TYR A 213 -25.74 -7.74 -29.83
C TYR A 213 -26.20 -8.47 -31.09
N GLN A 214 -26.12 -9.81 -31.10
CA GLN A 214 -26.77 -10.64 -32.11
C GLN A 214 -28.15 -11.05 -31.62
N HIS A 215 -29.17 -10.94 -32.48
CA HIS A 215 -30.52 -11.35 -32.11
C HIS A 215 -30.58 -12.88 -31.91
N PRO A 216 -31.13 -13.38 -30.78
CA PRO A 216 -31.09 -14.83 -30.45
C PRO A 216 -31.80 -15.73 -31.46
N ARG A 217 -32.72 -15.17 -32.27
CA ARG A 217 -33.49 -15.90 -33.28
C ARG A 217 -33.12 -15.53 -34.71
N ASP A 218 -32.31 -14.49 -34.89
CA ASP A 218 -31.84 -14.03 -36.21
C ASP A 218 -30.37 -13.59 -36.10
N PRO A 219 -29.43 -14.53 -36.28
CA PRO A 219 -28.00 -14.24 -36.15
C PRO A 219 -27.46 -13.22 -37.17
N ALA A 220 -28.21 -12.94 -38.24
CA ALA A 220 -27.85 -11.93 -39.24
C ALA A 220 -28.24 -10.51 -38.80
N ASN A 221 -29.12 -10.38 -37.80
CA ASN A 221 -29.55 -9.10 -37.26
C ASN A 221 -28.67 -8.71 -36.05
N THR A 222 -27.85 -7.68 -36.24
CA THR A 222 -26.99 -7.12 -35.20
C THR A 222 -27.36 -5.67 -34.89
N GLY A 223 -27.40 -5.32 -33.60
CA GLY A 223 -27.65 -3.94 -33.16
C GLY A 223 -27.64 -3.81 -31.65
N SER A 224 -28.02 -2.64 -31.14
CA SER A 224 -28.16 -2.42 -29.69
C SER A 224 -29.22 -3.36 -29.08
N LEU A 225 -29.02 -3.81 -27.84
CA LEU A 225 -29.91 -4.78 -27.19
C LEU A 225 -31.40 -4.42 -27.33
N TYR A 226 -31.76 -3.16 -27.09
CA TYR A 226 -33.15 -2.76 -27.11
C TYR A 226 -33.72 -2.53 -28.52
N SER A 227 -32.89 -2.32 -29.54
CA SER A 227 -33.36 -2.33 -30.94
C SER A 227 -33.66 -3.73 -31.46
N LEU A 228 -33.18 -4.78 -30.77
CA LEU A 228 -33.42 -6.18 -31.13
C LEU A 228 -34.64 -6.78 -30.42
N LEU A 229 -35.27 -6.05 -29.50
CA LEU A 229 -36.46 -6.51 -28.76
C LEU A 229 -37.79 -6.13 -29.43
N THR A 230 -37.72 -5.42 -30.57
CA THR A 230 -38.84 -5.01 -31.43
C THR A 230 -38.84 -5.83 -32.71
#